data_AF-A0A7K4II58-F1
#
_entry.id   AF-A0A7K4II58-F1
#
_cell.length_a   1.000
_cell.length_b   1.000
_cell.length_c   1.000
_cell.angle_alpha   90.00
_cell.angle_beta   90.00
_cell.angle_gamma   90.00
#
_symmetry.space_group_name_H-M   'P 1'
#
loop_
_entity.id
_entity.type
_entity.pdbx_description
1 polymer ?
#
loop_
_entity_poly.entity_id
_entity_poly.type
_entity_poly.pdbx_seq_one_letter_code
_entity_poly.pdbx_strand_id
1 'polypeptide(L)'
;MSFRTKDLARQRVDILIDNALKNARENMGLAQRQALIARRICMKFNIRLPYEKRQLFCRGCKKFIVPGINARVRLGNKPRSVRVKCLGCGHVYLKVVDRKPRC
;
A
#
# COMPACT_ATOMS: atom_id res chain seq x y z
N MET A 1 -10.70 -10.03 23.82
CA MET A 1 -9.50 -10.08 22.95
C MET A 1 -8.40 -9.26 23.60
N SER A 2 -7.32 -9.90 24.08
CA SER A 2 -6.22 -9.23 24.79
C SER A 2 -5.51 -8.23 23.87
N PHE A 3 -5.44 -6.95 24.26
CA PHE A 3 -4.79 -5.85 23.52
C PHE A 3 -3.40 -6.22 22.98
N ARG A 4 -2.63 -6.97 23.76
CA ARG A 4 -1.27 -7.45 23.41
C ARG A 4 -1.20 -8.20 22.08
N THR A 5 -2.22 -9.01 21.75
CA THR A 5 -2.23 -9.81 20.51
C THR A 5 -2.43 -8.95 19.26
N LYS A 6 -3.22 -7.87 19.37
CA LYS A 6 -3.45 -6.95 18.26
C LYS A 6 -2.23 -6.08 17.98
N ASP A 7 -1.52 -5.67 19.03
CA ASP A 7 -0.29 -4.88 18.90
C ASP A 7 0.85 -5.70 18.33
N LEU A 8 1.02 -6.94 18.78
CA LEU A 8 1.98 -7.88 18.17
C LEU A 8 1.66 -8.13 16.68
N ALA A 9 0.37 -8.28 16.35
CA ALA A 9 -0.06 -8.43 14.96
C ALA A 9 0.25 -7.18 14.12
N ARG A 10 0.11 -5.96 14.67
CA ARG A 10 0.53 -4.72 14.00
C ARG A 10 2.02 -4.72 13.71
N GLN A 11 2.85 -4.97 14.73
CA GLN A 11 4.30 -5.04 14.57
C GLN A 11 4.70 -6.08 13.52
N ARG A 12 4.05 -7.24 13.52
CA ARG A 12 4.32 -8.29 12.53
C ARG A 12 3.96 -7.87 11.11
N VAL A 13 2.81 -7.21 10.94
CA VAL A 13 2.39 -6.64 9.65
C VAL A 13 3.41 -5.61 9.17
N ASP A 14 3.89 -4.75 10.07
CA ASP A 14 4.85 -3.71 9.74
C ASP A 14 6.16 -4.31 9.21
N ILE A 15 6.74 -5.27 9.95
CA ILE A 15 7.95 -5.99 9.54
C ILE A 15 7.77 -6.69 8.19
N LEU A 16 6.61 -7.33 7.96
CA LEU A 16 6.33 -8.02 6.71
C LEU A 16 6.25 -7.07 5.51
N ILE A 17 5.64 -5.90 5.69
CA ILE A 17 5.54 -4.90 4.63
C ILE A 17 6.92 -4.29 4.33
N ASP A 18 7.71 -4.01 5.36
CA ASP A 18 9.05 -3.44 5.20
C ASP A 18 10.00 -4.43 4.51
N ASN A 19 9.91 -5.72 4.84
CA ASN A 19 10.61 -6.78 4.12
C ASN A 19 10.13 -6.91 2.67
N ALA A 20 8.82 -6.81 2.43
CA ALA A 20 8.27 -6.82 1.08
C ALA A 20 8.79 -5.65 0.23
N LEU A 21 8.97 -4.46 0.83
CA LEU A 21 9.56 -3.31 0.16
C LEU A 21 11.04 -3.52 -0.18
N LYS A 22 11.84 -4.06 0.74
CA LYS A 22 13.26 -4.37 0.50
C LYS A 22 13.42 -5.38 -0.63
N ASN A 23 12.63 -6.45 -0.60
CA ASN A 23 12.70 -7.54 -1.57
C ASN A 23 12.04 -7.19 -2.92
N ALA A 24 11.31 -6.08 -3.03
CA ALA A 24 10.57 -5.74 -4.25
C ALA A 24 11.47 -5.56 -5.47
N ARG A 25 12.69 -5.02 -5.30
CA ARG A 25 13.60 -4.83 -6.44
C ARG A 25 14.22 -6.13 -6.93
N GLU A 26 14.57 -7.02 -6.01
CA GLU A 26 15.26 -8.27 -6.32
C GLU A 26 14.29 -9.39 -6.71
N ASN A 27 13.19 -9.54 -5.96
CA ASN A 27 12.21 -10.60 -6.18
C ASN A 27 10.78 -10.16 -5.86
N MET A 28 10.10 -9.66 -6.89
CA MET A 28 8.69 -9.25 -6.80
C MET A 28 7.75 -10.38 -6.42
N GLY A 29 8.04 -11.63 -6.81
CA GLY A 29 7.22 -12.78 -6.45
C GLY A 29 7.21 -13.05 -4.94
N LEU A 30 8.37 -12.91 -4.29
CA LEU A 30 8.51 -13.05 -2.84
C LEU A 30 7.86 -11.86 -2.10
N ALA A 31 8.12 -10.64 -2.55
CA ALA A 31 7.50 -9.43 -1.99
C ALA A 31 5.97 -9.51 -2.02
N GLN A 32 5.41 -9.99 -3.13
CA GLN A 32 3.97 -10.17 -3.28
C GLN A 32 3.39 -11.19 -2.28
N ARG A 33 4.11 -12.30 -2.02
CA ARG A 33 3.70 -13.31 -1.03
C ARG A 33 3.74 -12.73 0.40
N GLN A 34 4.81 -12.04 0.77
CA GLN A 34 4.94 -11.39 2.07
C GLN A 34 3.82 -10.37 2.33
N ALA A 35 3.53 -9.52 1.34
CA ALA A 35 2.46 -8.54 1.42
C ALA A 35 1.06 -9.18 1.50
N LEU A 36 0.83 -10.31 0.82
CA LEU A 36 -0.43 -11.06 0.94
C LEU A 36 -0.62 -11.62 2.35
N ILE A 37 0.44 -12.14 2.98
CA ILE A 37 0.40 -12.61 4.37
C ILE A 37 0.08 -11.44 5.31
N ALA A 38 0.78 -10.31 5.16
CA ALA A 38 0.51 -9.09 5.95
C ALA A 38 -0.96 -8.66 5.83
N ARG A 39 -1.49 -8.66 4.60
CA ARG A 39 -2.90 -8.30 4.34
C ARG A 39 -3.88 -9.28 5.01
N ARG A 40 -3.62 -10.58 4.98
CA ARG A 40 -4.45 -11.59 5.68
C ARG A 40 -4.48 -11.36 7.19
N ILE A 41 -3.33 -11.03 7.78
CA ILE A 41 -3.25 -10.67 9.21
C ILE A 41 -4.08 -9.41 9.49
N CYS A 42 -3.96 -8.37 8.66
CA CYS A 42 -4.76 -7.15 8.83
C CYS A 42 -6.27 -7.43 8.82
N MET A 43 -6.74 -8.30 7.91
CA MET A 43 -8.15 -8.69 7.86
C MET A 43 -8.56 -9.49 9.10
N LYS A 44 -7.76 -10.47 9.52
CA LYS A 44 -8.07 -11.32 10.67
C LYS A 44 -8.21 -10.53 11.97
N PHE A 45 -7.37 -9.52 12.18
CA PHE A 45 -7.34 -8.71 13.40
C PHE A 45 -8.03 -7.34 13.25
N ASN A 46 -8.69 -7.07 12.12
CA ASN A 46 -9.30 -5.77 11.78
C ASN A 46 -8.35 -4.59 12.07
N ILE A 47 -7.12 -4.71 11.58
CA ILE A 47 -6.08 -3.69 11.74
C ILE A 47 -6.21 -2.67 10.61
N ARG A 48 -6.40 -1.41 10.99
CA ARG A 48 -6.37 -0.29 10.05
C ARG A 48 -4.92 0.11 9.77
N LEU A 49 -4.44 -0.19 8.56
CA LEU A 49 -3.11 0.22 8.10
C LEU A 49 -2.99 1.75 8.01
N PRO A 50 -1.83 2.34 8.37
CA PRO A 50 -1.55 3.76 8.12
C PRO A 50 -1.56 4.04 6.60
N TYR A 51 -1.73 5.31 6.23
CA TYR A 51 -1.87 5.71 4.81
C TYR A 51 -0.68 5.24 3.96
N GLU A 52 0.54 5.36 4.49
CA GLU A 52 1.80 5.02 3.82
C GLU A 52 1.90 3.57 3.38
N LYS A 53 1.42 2.66 4.23
CA LYS A 53 1.40 1.22 3.94
C LYS A 53 0.14 0.83 3.15
N ARG A 54 -0.97 1.54 3.36
CA ARG A 54 -2.22 1.28 2.64
C ARG A 54 -2.13 1.59 1.14
N GLN A 55 -1.37 2.62 0.75
CA GLN A 55 -1.15 2.95 -0.68
C GLN A 55 -0.31 1.91 -1.42
N LEU A 56 0.42 1.04 -0.72
CA LEU A 56 1.18 -0.07 -1.31
C LEU A 56 0.30 -1.26 -1.71
N PHE A 57 -1.02 -1.12 -1.61
CA PHE A 57 -1.96 -2.12 -2.10
C PHE A 57 -2.86 -1.51 -3.16
N CYS A 58 -3.01 -2.21 -4.28
CA CYS A 58 -3.93 -1.81 -5.32
C CYS A 58 -5.38 -1.86 -4.79
N ARG A 59 -6.18 -0.83 -5.09
CA ARG A 59 -7.59 -0.78 -4.70
C ARG A 59 -8.48 -1.73 -5.51
N GLY A 60 -8.10 -2.04 -6.75
CA GLY A 60 -8.79 -3.01 -7.60
C GLY A 60 -8.37 -4.46 -7.28
N CYS A 61 -7.19 -4.86 -7.75
CA CYS A 61 -6.74 -6.26 -7.67
C CYS A 61 -6.17 -6.67 -6.30
N LYS A 62 -6.06 -5.75 -5.33
CA LYS A 62 -5.56 -6.02 -3.97
C LYS A 62 -4.10 -6.51 -3.86
N LYS A 63 -3.38 -6.60 -4.99
CA LYS A 63 -1.96 -6.95 -5.07
C LYS A 63 -1.07 -5.84 -4.51
N PHE A 64 0.17 -6.21 -4.20
CA PHE A 64 1.17 -5.30 -3.65
C PHE A 64 1.70 -4.44 -4.78
N ILE A 65 1.74 -3.13 -4.57
CA ILE A 65 2.21 -2.16 -5.53
C ILE A 65 3.33 -1.30 -4.93
N VAL A 66 4.43 -1.22 -5.65
CA VAL A 66 5.59 -0.39 -5.35
C VAL A 66 5.72 0.64 -6.48
N PRO A 67 5.56 1.94 -6.18
CA PRO A 67 5.82 3.01 -7.13
C PRO A 67 7.20 2.84 -7.79
N GLY A 68 7.24 2.93 -9.11
CA GLY A 68 8.49 2.81 -9.89
C GLY A 68 8.81 1.39 -10.37
N ILE A 69 8.19 0.35 -9.79
CA ILE A 69 8.39 -1.05 -10.23
C ILE A 69 7.14 -1.55 -10.97
N ASN A 70 6.02 -1.69 -10.26
CA ASN A 70 4.77 -2.25 -10.80
C ASN A 70 3.58 -1.27 -10.72
N ALA A 71 3.84 -0.03 -10.31
CA ALA A 71 2.88 1.05 -10.33
C ALA A 71 3.52 2.32 -10.90
N ARG A 72 2.74 3.03 -11.71
CA ARG A 72 3.11 4.32 -12.30
C ARG A 72 2.42 5.43 -11.53
N VAL A 73 3.20 6.33 -10.96
CA VAL A 73 2.69 7.52 -10.28
C VAL A 73 2.83 8.72 -11.19
N ARG A 74 1.75 9.51 -11.34
CA ARG A 74 1.74 10.75 -12.11
C ARG A 74 1.18 11.87 -11.24
N LEU A 75 1.77 13.05 -11.36
CA LEU A 75 1.28 14.27 -10.73
C LEU A 75 0.43 15.03 -11.75
N GLY A 76 -0.80 15.37 -11.37
CA GLY A 76 -1.70 16.25 -12.11
C GLY A 76 -1.76 17.62 -11.44
N ASN A 77 -1.93 18.68 -12.24
CA ASN A 77 -1.89 20.06 -11.75
C ASN A 77 -3.28 20.71 -11.56
N LYS A 78 -4.32 20.25 -12.28
CA LYS A 78 -5.67 20.84 -12.26
C LYS A 78 -6.75 19.75 -12.26
N PRO A 79 -7.31 19.36 -11.10
CA PRO A 79 -6.88 19.70 -9.74
C PRO A 79 -5.53 19.05 -9.38
N ARG A 80 -4.81 19.64 -8.41
CA ARG A 80 -3.53 19.10 -7.93
C ARG A 80 -3.77 17.71 -7.35
N SER A 81 -3.20 16.69 -8.00
CA SER A 81 -3.58 15.31 -7.72
C SER A 81 -2.45 14.33 -7.99
N VAL A 82 -2.47 13.22 -7.26
CA VAL A 82 -1.57 12.08 -7.43
C VAL A 82 -2.38 10.95 -8.03
N ARG A 83 -2.04 10.56 -9.26
CA ARG A 83 -2.61 9.40 -9.94
C ARG A 83 -1.66 8.22 -9.81
N VAL A 84 -2.13 7.13 -9.21
CA VAL A 84 -1.40 5.88 -9.09
C VAL A 84 -2.08 4.84 -9.98
N LYS A 85 -1.42 4.46 -11.07
CA LYS A 85 -1.88 3.39 -11.97
C LYS A 85 -1.16 2.09 -11.63
N CYS A 86 -1.92 1.03 -11.36
CA CYS A 86 -1.38 -0.31 -11.24
C CYS A 86 -1.06 -0.86 -12.64
N LEU A 87 0.17 -1.32 -12.86
CA LEU A 87 0.57 -1.89 -14.15
C LEU A 87 0.07 -3.34 -14.32
N GLY A 88 -0.27 -4.04 -13.24
CA GLY A 88 -0.77 -5.42 -13.31
C GLY A 88 -2.25 -5.56 -13.68
N CYS A 89 -3.11 -4.62 -13.27
CA CYS A 89 -4.56 -4.69 -13.54
C CYS A 89 -5.12 -3.44 -14.24
N GLY A 90 -4.29 -2.43 -14.49
CA GLY A 90 -4.70 -1.18 -15.13
C GLY A 90 -5.49 -0.22 -14.24
N HIS A 91 -5.94 -0.64 -13.05
CA HIS A 91 -6.73 0.22 -12.15
C HIS A 91 -5.97 1.49 -11.76
N VAL A 92 -6.67 2.62 -11.82
CA VAL A 92 -6.13 3.94 -11.51
C VAL A 92 -6.81 4.49 -10.28
N TYR A 93 -6.01 4.80 -9.27
CA TYR A 93 -6.45 5.52 -8.08
C TYR A 93 -6.01 7.00 -8.18
N LEU A 94 -6.93 7.91 -7.86
CA LEU A 94 -6.68 9.35 -7.78
C LEU A 94 -6.74 9.80 -6.32
N LYS A 95 -5.69 10.47 -5.85
CA LYS A 95 -5.73 11.27 -4.63
C LYS A 95 -5.64 12.74 -4.99
N VAL A 96 -6.67 13.51 -4.68
CA VAL A 96 -6.59 14.97 -4.76
C VAL A 96 -5.74 15.44 -3.58
N VAL A 97 -4.68 16.19 -3.87
CA VAL A 97 -3.83 16.84 -2.87
C VAL A 97 -4.30 18.28 -2.84
N ASP A 98 -5.46 18.48 -2.22
CA ASP A 98 -6.05 19.80 -2.11
C ASP A 98 -5.23 20.59 -1.09
N ARG A 99 -4.53 21.63 -1.58
CA ARG A 99 -4.04 22.68 -0.69
C ARG A 99 -5.18 23.68 -0.63
N LYS A 100 -5.78 23.83 0.55
CA LYS A 100 -6.79 24.87 0.86
C LYS A 100 -6.36 26.25 0.27
N PRO A 101 -7.35 27.11 -0.01
CA PRO A 101 -7.29 28.14 -1.05
C PRO A 101 -6.12 29.10 -0.87
N ARG A 102 -5.60 29.59 -2.00
CA ARG A 102 -4.82 30.84 -1.99
C ARG A 102 -5.70 31.91 -1.35
N CYS A 103 -5.22 32.48 -0.25
CA CYS A 103 -5.71 33.75 0.29
C CYS A 103 -5.70 34.81 -0.80
#